data_AF-A0A3M2ETF9-F1
#
_entry.id   AF-A0A3M2ETF9-F1
#
_cell.length_a   1.000
_cell.length_b   1.000
_cell.length_c   1.000
_cell.angle_alpha   90.00
_cell.angle_beta   90.00
_cell.angle_gamma   90.00
#
_symmetry.space_group_name_H-M   'P 1'
#
loop_
_entity.id
_entity.type
_entity.pdbx_description
1 polymer ?
#
loop_
_entity_poly.entity_id
_entity_poly.type
_entity_poly.pdbx_seq_one_letter_code
_entity_poly.pdbx_strand_id
1 'polypeptide(L)' 'MPDKKRVLFVCTHNSARSQMAEGLLRAMAGDRYEVMSAGTEPRGVHPLAVEAMREIG' A
#
# COMPACT_ATOMS: atom_id res chain seq x y z
N MET A 1 13.66 16.02 7.53
CA MET A 1 13.13 14.79 8.18
C MET A 1 14.25 13.78 8.16
N PRO A 2 14.51 13.00 9.22
CA PRO A 2 15.50 11.93 9.15
C PRO A 2 15.15 11.01 7.96
N ASP A 3 16.16 10.43 7.29
CA ASP A 3 15.98 9.52 6.15
C ASP A 3 15.04 8.37 6.54
N LYS A 4 13.75 8.51 6.19
CA LYS A 4 12.77 7.45 6.41
C LYS A 4 13.18 6.25 5.57
N LYS A 5 13.11 5.06 6.15
CA LYS A 5 13.39 3.84 5.38
C LYS A 5 12.31 3.67 4.32
N ARG A 6 12.73 3.42 3.08
CA ARG A 6 11.81 3.19 1.95
C ARG A 6 11.35 1.75 1.93
N VAL A 7 10.05 1.55 1.74
CA VAL A 7 9.41 0.23 1.63
C VAL A 7 8.58 0.19 0.35
N LEU A 8 8.77 -0.87 -0.46
CA LEU A 8 8.01 -1.12 -1.67
C LEU A 8 7.30 -2.47 -1.57
N PHE A 9 5.97 -2.46 -1.60
CA PHE A 9 5.17 -3.68 -1.71
C PHE A 9 4.89 -4.02 -3.18
N VAL A 10 5.31 -5.21 -3.63
CA VAL A 10 5.16 -5.64 -5.03
C VAL A 10 4.17 -6.80 -5.12
N CYS A 11 3.22 -6.72 -6.05
CA CYS A 11 2.41 -7.86 -6.49
C CYS A 11 2.21 -7.80 -8.01
N THR A 12 1.57 -8.79 -8.64
CA THR A 12 1.41 -8.78 -10.11
C THR A 12 0.65 -7.55 -10.61
N HIS A 13 -0.55 -7.29 -10.09
CA HIS A 13 -1.46 -6.29 -10.66
C HIS A 13 -1.49 -4.95 -9.95
N ASN A 14 -0.74 -4.77 -8.86
CA ASN A 14 -0.86 -3.61 -7.97
C ASN A 14 -2.33 -3.23 -7.59
N SER A 15 -3.21 -4.24 -7.51
CA SER A 15 -4.66 -4.01 -7.49
C SER A 15 -5.29 -4.19 -6.10
N ALA A 16 -4.85 -5.19 -5.33
CA ALA A 16 -5.43 -5.49 -4.00
C ALA A 16 -4.37 -5.55 -2.90
N ARG A 17 -3.64 -6.67 -2.81
CA ARG A 17 -2.71 -6.98 -1.71
C ARG A 17 -1.67 -5.88 -1.45
N SER A 18 -0.98 -5.42 -2.50
CA SER A 18 0.06 -4.40 -2.34
C SER A 18 -0.51 -3.01 -2.01
N GLN A 19 -1.72 -2.69 -2.48
CA GLN A 19 -2.43 -1.45 -2.16
C GLN A 19 -2.87 -1.43 -0.69
N MET A 20 -3.48 -2.52 -0.20
CA MET A 20 -3.85 -2.65 1.21
C MET A 20 -2.61 -2.58 2.12
N ALA A 21 -1.52 -3.27 1.76
CA ALA A 21 -0.28 -3.25 2.52
C ALA A 21 0.35 -1.84 2.60
N GLU A 22 0.33 -1.08 1.49
CA GLU A 22 0.78 0.30 1.47
C GLU A 22 -0.06 1.17 2.40
N GLY A 23 -1.39 1.10 2.30
CA GLY A 23 -2.31 1.88 3.14
C GLY A 23 -2.12 1.59 4.63
N LEU A 24 -2.05 0.31 5.00
CA LEU A 24 -1.82 -0.13 6.37
C LEU A 24 -0.50 0.39 6.94
N LEU A 25 0.63 0.18 6.26
CA LEU A 25 1.92 0.62 6.78
C LEU A 25 2.02 2.15 6.86
N ARG A 26 1.43 2.85 5.88
CA ARG A 26 1.36 4.31 5.89
C ARG A 26 0.57 4.82 7.11
N ALA A 27 -0.55 4.18 7.45
CA ALA A 27 -1.34 4.52 8.64
C ALA A 27 -0.63 4.16 9.95
N MET A 28 0.02 2.99 10.02
CA MET A 28 0.64 2.48 11.26
C MET A 28 2.00 3.13 11.58
N ALA A 29 2.76 3.57 10.57
CA ALA A 29 4.15 3.99 10.76
C ALA A 29 4.66 4.95 9.67
N GLY A 30 3.78 5.77 9.08
CA GLY A 30 4.14 6.73 8.03
C GLY A 30 5.12 7.84 8.48
N ASP A 31 5.32 8.01 9.79
CA ASP A 31 6.36 8.84 10.38
C ASP A 31 7.77 8.20 10.31
N ARG A 32 7.85 6.87 10.26
CA ARG A 32 9.10 6.09 10.21
C ARG A 32 9.46 5.60 8.81
N TYR A 33 8.47 5.41 7.94
CA TYR A 33 8.66 4.83 6.60
C TYR A 33 8.13 5.72 5.49
N GLU A 34 8.82 5.70 4.36
CA GLU A 34 8.29 6.14 3.08
C GLU A 34 7.79 4.89 2.34
N VAL A 35 6.47 4.77 2.20
CA VAL A 35 5.81 3.54 1.72
C VAL A 35 5.27 3.76 0.32
N MET A 36 5.46 2.76 -0.54
CA MET A 36 4.95 2.70 -1.90
C MET A 36 4.51 1.27 -2.24
N SER A 37 3.74 1.13 -3.32
CA SER A 37 3.42 -0.16 -3.92
C SER A 37 3.58 -0.13 -5.43
N ALA A 38 3.86 -1.29 -6.02
CA ALA A 38 4.02 -1.46 -7.46
C ALA A 38 3.49 -2.81 -7.93
N GLY A 39 3.47 -3.00 -9.25
CA GLY A 39 3.25 -4.32 -9.84
C GLY A 39 3.86 -4.50 -11.21
N THR A 40 4.06 -5.77 -11.59
CA THR A 40 4.66 -6.15 -12.86
C THR A 40 3.71 -5.91 -14.05
N GLU A 41 2.41 -5.98 -13.80
CA GLU A 41 1.33 -5.74 -14.76
C GLU A 41 0.21 -4.89 -14.11
N PRO A 42 0.44 -3.60 -13.81
CA PRO A 42 -0.49 -2.79 -13.03
C PRO A 42 -1.89 -2.73 -13.66
N ARG A 43 -2.91 -2.82 -12.81
CA ARG A 43 -4.32 -2.60 -13.14
C ARG A 43 -4.92 -1.62 -12.13
N GLY A 44 -6.20 -1.28 -12.32
CA GLY A 44 -6.94 -0.47 -11.34
C GLY A 44 -7.02 -1.13 -9.96
N VAL A 45 -7.19 -0.31 -8.92
CA VAL A 45 -7.39 -0.78 -7.55
C VAL A 45 -8.68 -1.61 -7.48
N HIS A 46 -8.60 -2.79 -6.87
CA HIS A 46 -9.71 -3.71 -6.74
C HIS A 46 -10.79 -3.09 -5.82
N PRO A 47 -12.06 -3.04 -6.23
CA PRO A 47 -13.12 -2.42 -5.42
C PRO A 47 -13.25 -3.00 -4.01
N LEU A 48 -13.19 -4.33 -3.87
CA LEU A 48 -13.21 -4.98 -2.55
C LEU A 48 -12.00 -4.65 -1.66
N ALA A 49 -10.85 -4.29 -2.24
CA ALA A 49 -9.71 -3.84 -1.43
C ALA A 49 -9.99 -2.45 -0.85
N VAL A 50 -10.67 -1.58 -1.61
CA VAL A 50 -11.13 -0.27 -1.11
C VAL A 50 -12.18 -0.45 -0.02
N GLU A 51 -13.15 -1.34 -0.24
CA GLU A 51 -14.19 -1.66 0.75
C GLU A 51 -13.58 -2.20 2.06
N ALA A 52 -12.70 -3.20 1.97
CA ALA A 52 -12.02 -3.77 3.13
C ALA A 52 -11.18 -2.74 3.90
N MET A 53 -10.50 -1.82 3.20
CA MET A 53 -9.76 -0.75 3.89
C MET A 53 -10.70 0.23 4.61
N ARG A 54 -11.86 0.57 4.01
CA ARG A 54 -12.87 1.43 4.66
C ARG A 54 -13.48 0.82 5.92
N GLU A 55 -13.52 -0.51 6.02
CA GLU A 55 -13.99 -1.19 7.24
C GLU A 55 -13.06 -0.92 8.43
N ILE A 56 -11.80 -0.56 8.19
CA ILE A 56 -10.77 -0.40 9.23
C ILE A 56 -10.22 1.04 9.37
N GLY A 57 -10.58 1.98 8.48
CA GLY A 57 -10.27 3.42 8.60
C GLY A 57 -9.72 4.06 7.33
#